data_AF-T0QHC6-F1
#
_entry.id   AF-T0QHC6-F1
#
_cell.length_a   1.000
_cell.length_b   1.000
_cell.length_c   1.000
_cell.angle_alpha   90.00
_cell.angle_beta   90.00
_cell.angle_gamma   90.00
#
_symmetry.space_group_name_H-M   'P 1'
#
loop_
_entity.id
_entity.type
_entity.pdbx_description
1 polymer ?
#
loop_
_entity_poly.entity_id
_entity_poly.type
_entity_poly.pdbx_seq_one_letter_code
_entity_poly.pdbx_strand_id
1 'polypeptide(L)'
;MADDGDYDLFGPPPPTKPADSYENLFPPAAPSVDVGNELFPAAGSTASYDHPNPLFPQEPVLARGPAPPAVARQTDDMKKAGNAIDIILVRNDSGTAIACTPWVAAFSYSRFSSSSAGDHVDVFVNGRKLPLPMVLGDKGRCAFPSGLDTPPDDVLAFLNDIIPLDDTSSYASVRFEHRKRYTASVRYVECRLYVWGPDDAAIVADLDGTITISDIEGHIRTLRLGQYDFIHAGACAFFGKLHAMGLRILYLTARPIHWADSSREHLDQAAQPPYKLPPGPLITNSSGYTGALLTEVVNKNPNVFKQNVLNTIQLATIHGGRKSAHPVFVAGFGNRPTDVAAYEAVGIDAAAIFLIDPTSSLKAVRGAKVFESYADPEALLWLLPKLKPNVPFGLRDTMDSYFAHEVVEAEERKAARAKAKALDAETRSLSRTLSSSTSSSSNSTRTLQRQGSSAGSSSSYSTLPPSFALHPNRTEL
;
A
#
# COMPACT_ATOMS: atom_id res chain seq x y z
N MET A 1 2.70 35.53 24.44
CA MET A 1 3.99 35.75 23.76
C MET A 1 4.92 34.66 24.26
N ALA A 2 5.14 33.63 23.46
CA ALA A 2 5.97 32.48 23.80
C ALA A 2 6.67 32.00 22.53
N ASP A 3 7.99 31.85 22.64
CA ASP A 3 8.96 31.36 21.65
C ASP A 3 8.43 30.43 20.55
N ASP A 4 8.61 30.87 19.29
CA ASP A 4 8.63 29.99 18.13
C ASP A 4 10.02 29.33 18.04
N GLY A 5 10.16 28.16 18.65
CA GLY A 5 11.37 27.34 18.56
C GLY A 5 11.49 26.62 17.21
N ASP A 6 12.49 26.99 16.42
CA ASP A 6 12.74 26.46 15.07
C ASP A 6 13.14 24.96 15.13
N TYR A 7 12.31 24.09 14.52
CA TYR A 7 12.49 22.62 14.54
C TYR A 7 13.24 22.11 13.30
N ASP A 8 14.49 22.53 13.11
CA ASP A 8 15.36 21.98 12.07
C ASP A 8 15.86 20.57 12.46
N LEU A 9 15.04 19.55 12.17
CA LEU A 9 15.32 18.16 12.55
C LEU A 9 16.17 17.36 11.55
N PHE A 10 16.33 17.86 10.33
CA PHE A 10 17.13 17.23 9.28
C PHE A 10 17.71 18.32 8.37
N GLY A 11 19.04 18.46 8.37
CA GLY A 11 19.74 19.54 7.66
C GLY A 11 19.48 19.60 6.14
N PRO A 12 19.91 20.69 5.48
CA PRO A 12 19.38 21.11 4.20
C PRO A 12 19.56 20.07 3.07
N PRO A 13 18.54 19.84 2.22
CA PRO A 13 18.60 18.88 1.13
C PRO A 13 19.55 19.35 0.00
N PRO A 14 20.09 18.41 -0.80
CA PRO A 14 20.92 18.74 -1.95
C PRO A 14 20.13 19.49 -3.04
N PRO A 15 20.78 20.33 -3.86
CA PRO A 15 20.10 21.20 -4.82
C PRO A 15 19.38 20.42 -5.93
N THR A 16 18.12 20.80 -6.16
CA THR A 16 17.25 20.22 -7.19
C THR A 16 17.71 20.58 -8.61
N LYS A 17 17.76 19.59 -9.50
CA LYS A 17 17.83 19.84 -10.96
C LYS A 17 16.49 20.39 -11.47
N PRO A 18 16.48 21.21 -12.55
CA PRO A 18 15.26 21.78 -13.11
C PRO A 18 14.29 20.70 -13.61
N ALA A 19 12.98 20.98 -13.53
CA ALA A 19 11.92 20.06 -13.90
C ALA A 19 11.74 19.96 -15.42
N ASP A 20 11.76 18.74 -15.95
CA ASP A 20 11.41 18.46 -17.35
C ASP A 20 9.91 18.67 -17.58
N SER A 21 9.56 19.27 -18.72
CA SER A 21 8.18 19.60 -19.07
C SER A 21 7.34 18.37 -19.46
N TYR A 22 6.08 18.36 -19.03
CA TYR A 22 5.14 17.24 -19.16
C TYR A 22 4.78 16.82 -20.61
N GLU A 23 5.19 17.56 -21.64
CA GLU A 23 4.74 17.35 -23.03
C GLU A 23 5.55 16.31 -23.82
N ASN A 24 6.74 15.90 -23.36
CA ASN A 24 7.62 14.98 -24.10
C ASN A 24 7.42 13.48 -23.81
N LEU A 25 6.37 13.09 -23.08
CA LEU A 25 6.15 11.71 -22.62
C LEU A 25 5.34 10.81 -23.57
N PHE A 26 4.88 11.32 -24.72
CA PHE A 26 4.05 10.57 -25.67
C PHE A 26 4.50 10.73 -27.14
N PRO A 27 5.38 9.85 -27.66
CA PRO A 27 5.55 9.73 -29.10
C PRO A 27 4.28 9.10 -29.74
N PRO A 28 3.88 9.51 -30.95
CA PRO A 28 2.74 8.91 -31.64
C PRO A 28 3.04 7.44 -32.03
N ALA A 29 2.02 6.59 -31.94
CA ALA A 29 2.16 5.16 -32.22
C ALA A 29 2.50 4.88 -33.69
N ALA A 30 3.54 4.07 -33.92
CA ALA A 30 3.85 3.51 -35.23
C ALA A 30 2.88 2.35 -35.57
N PRO A 31 2.58 2.10 -36.86
CA PRO A 31 1.63 1.07 -37.27
C PRO A 31 2.17 -0.35 -37.04
N SER A 32 1.28 -1.26 -36.66
CA SER A 32 1.58 -2.68 -36.45
C SER A 32 1.87 -3.41 -37.76
N VAL A 33 2.95 -4.20 -37.79
CA VAL A 33 3.27 -5.13 -38.87
C VAL A 33 2.91 -6.55 -38.44
N ASP A 34 2.12 -7.24 -39.26
CA ASP A 34 1.79 -8.65 -39.06
C ASP A 34 3.04 -9.54 -39.21
N VAL A 35 3.25 -10.44 -38.25
CA VAL A 35 4.22 -11.54 -38.36
C VAL A 35 3.53 -12.82 -37.90
N GLY A 36 3.42 -13.79 -38.79
CA GLY A 36 2.61 -15.00 -38.58
C GLY A 36 3.20 -15.98 -37.56
N ASN A 37 2.30 -16.67 -36.86
CA ASN A 37 2.63 -17.83 -36.05
C ASN A 37 2.61 -19.11 -36.90
N GLU A 38 3.78 -19.70 -37.12
CA GLU A 38 3.91 -21.16 -37.25
C GLU A 38 4.83 -21.66 -36.14
N LEU A 39 4.37 -22.63 -35.35
CA LEU A 39 5.14 -23.82 -34.93
C LEU A 39 4.34 -24.68 -33.92
N PHE A 40 4.36 -25.98 -34.20
CA PHE A 40 4.01 -27.17 -33.41
C PHE A 40 2.66 -27.87 -33.69
N PRO A 41 2.68 -29.21 -33.94
CA PRO A 41 1.54 -29.94 -34.50
C PRO A 41 0.64 -30.59 -33.44
N ALA A 42 -0.66 -30.67 -33.74
CA ALA A 42 -1.62 -31.48 -32.99
C ALA A 42 -1.72 -32.90 -33.57
N ALA A 43 -1.84 -33.90 -32.69
CA ALA A 43 -1.95 -35.31 -33.06
C ALA A 43 -3.28 -35.93 -32.64
N GLY A 44 -3.75 -36.93 -33.39
CA GLY A 44 -4.66 -37.96 -32.90
C GLY A 44 -6.16 -37.70 -33.10
N SER A 45 -6.70 -38.13 -34.25
CA SER A 45 -8.13 -38.40 -34.39
C SER A 45 -8.49 -39.74 -33.73
N THR A 46 -9.65 -39.81 -33.07
CA THR A 46 -10.40 -41.06 -32.92
C THR A 46 -11.89 -40.78 -33.16
N ALA A 47 -12.51 -41.56 -34.04
CA ALA A 47 -13.94 -41.48 -34.33
C ALA A 47 -14.64 -42.68 -33.69
N SER A 48 -15.75 -42.44 -32.99
CA SER A 48 -16.65 -43.49 -32.52
C SER A 48 -17.87 -43.59 -33.45
N TYR A 49 -18.15 -44.81 -33.90
CA TYR A 49 -19.34 -45.14 -34.69
C TYR A 49 -20.53 -45.40 -33.77
N ASP A 50 -21.63 -44.68 -33.95
CA ASP A 50 -22.92 -45.03 -33.34
C ASP A 50 -23.71 -45.98 -34.28
N HIS A 51 -23.96 -47.20 -33.80
CA HIS A 51 -24.97 -48.10 -34.38
C HIS A 51 -26.17 -48.18 -33.42
N PRO A 52 -27.42 -47.92 -33.88
CA PRO A 52 -28.59 -47.94 -33.00
C PRO A 52 -29.01 -49.36 -32.59
N ASN A 53 -29.39 -49.49 -31.31
CA ASN A 53 -29.82 -50.73 -30.67
C ASN A 53 -31.31 -51.07 -31.03
N PRO A 54 -31.62 -52.24 -31.61
CA PRO A 54 -32.92 -52.51 -32.24
C PRO A 54 -34.08 -52.89 -31.29
N LEU A 55 -33.99 -52.60 -29.98
CA LEU A 55 -34.97 -53.06 -28.98
C LEU A 55 -36.03 -52.03 -28.55
N PHE A 56 -35.98 -50.79 -29.04
CA PHE A 56 -36.98 -49.76 -28.75
C PHE A 56 -37.31 -48.91 -29.99
N PRO A 57 -38.52 -49.02 -30.59
CA PRO A 57 -38.96 -48.10 -31.63
C PRO A 57 -39.16 -46.69 -31.05
N GLN A 58 -38.48 -45.68 -31.58
CA GLN A 58 -38.78 -44.28 -31.24
C GLN A 58 -39.93 -43.76 -32.10
N GLU A 59 -40.92 -43.15 -31.45
CA GLU A 59 -42.07 -42.53 -32.12
C GLU A 59 -41.65 -41.31 -32.97
N PRO A 60 -42.37 -41.00 -34.07
CA PRO A 60 -42.04 -39.87 -34.93
C PRO A 60 -42.32 -38.54 -34.22
N VAL A 61 -41.24 -37.83 -33.85
CA VAL A 61 -41.31 -36.49 -33.29
C VAL A 61 -41.91 -35.53 -34.32
N LEU A 62 -43.09 -34.98 -34.01
CA LEU A 62 -43.70 -33.90 -34.77
C LEU A 62 -42.73 -32.73 -34.91
N ALA A 63 -42.47 -32.31 -36.15
CA ALA A 63 -41.53 -31.24 -36.45
C ALA A 63 -41.96 -29.93 -35.76
N ARG A 64 -41.22 -29.54 -34.71
CA ARG A 64 -41.29 -28.17 -34.18
C ARG A 64 -40.85 -27.23 -35.30
N GLY A 65 -41.71 -26.29 -35.67
CA GLY A 65 -41.33 -25.17 -36.53
C GLY A 65 -40.13 -24.42 -35.94
N PRO A 66 -39.37 -23.67 -36.76
CA PRO A 66 -38.16 -23.00 -36.31
C PRO A 66 -38.47 -22.15 -35.09
N ALA A 67 -37.78 -22.41 -33.99
CA ALA A 67 -37.86 -21.57 -32.81
C ALA A 67 -37.52 -20.12 -33.24
N PRO A 68 -38.21 -19.10 -32.71
CA PRO A 68 -37.78 -17.72 -32.92
C PRO A 68 -36.31 -17.61 -32.51
N PRO A 69 -35.47 -16.87 -33.26
CA PRO A 69 -34.04 -16.82 -32.99
C PRO A 69 -33.84 -16.44 -31.53
N ALA A 70 -33.18 -17.32 -30.79
CA ALA A 70 -32.83 -17.03 -29.42
C ALA A 70 -32.03 -15.74 -29.43
N VAL A 71 -32.59 -14.68 -28.85
CA VAL A 71 -31.87 -13.43 -28.65
C VAL A 71 -30.72 -13.79 -27.72
N ALA A 72 -29.54 -14.01 -28.31
CA ALA A 72 -28.33 -14.25 -27.57
C ALA A 72 -28.21 -13.08 -26.61
N ARG A 73 -28.25 -13.36 -25.30
CA ARG A 73 -27.93 -12.36 -24.28
C ARG A 73 -26.50 -11.95 -24.59
N GLN A 74 -26.34 -10.78 -25.22
CA GLN A 74 -25.03 -10.16 -25.35
C GLN A 74 -24.49 -10.05 -23.93
N THR A 75 -23.39 -10.77 -23.67
CA THR A 75 -22.65 -10.63 -22.43
C THR A 75 -22.08 -9.22 -22.44
N ASP A 76 -22.56 -8.38 -21.52
CA ASP A 76 -22.06 -7.02 -21.35
C ASP A 76 -20.53 -7.02 -21.29
N ASP A 77 -19.87 -6.21 -22.13
CA ASP A 77 -18.42 -6.10 -22.15
C ASP A 77 -17.96 -5.23 -20.96
N MET A 78 -17.66 -5.90 -19.84
CA MET A 78 -17.31 -5.29 -18.56
C MET A 78 -15.91 -4.66 -18.59
N LYS A 79 -15.86 -3.33 -18.67
CA LYS A 79 -14.61 -2.57 -18.77
C LYS A 79 -14.33 -1.75 -17.51
N LYS A 80 -13.25 -2.08 -16.79
CA LYS A 80 -12.78 -1.25 -15.66
C LYS A 80 -12.35 0.13 -16.18
N ALA A 81 -12.93 1.19 -15.63
CA ALA A 81 -12.79 2.53 -16.19
C ALA A 81 -12.99 3.64 -15.15
N GLY A 82 -12.19 3.63 -14.08
CA GLY A 82 -12.21 4.62 -13.01
C GLY A 82 -11.60 4.08 -11.72
N ASN A 83 -11.72 4.84 -10.63
CA ASN A 83 -11.29 4.45 -9.28
C ASN A 83 -12.34 4.87 -8.24
N ALA A 84 -12.37 4.15 -7.11
CA ALA A 84 -13.17 4.50 -5.94
C ALA A 84 -12.36 4.35 -4.65
N ILE A 85 -12.69 5.19 -3.67
CA ILE A 85 -12.14 5.16 -2.32
C ILE A 85 -12.89 4.10 -1.50
N ASP A 86 -12.20 3.42 -0.59
CA ASP A 86 -12.84 2.47 0.32
C ASP A 86 -13.80 3.18 1.29
N ILE A 87 -14.86 2.48 1.66
CA ILE A 87 -15.95 2.98 2.50
C ILE A 87 -15.82 2.35 3.89
N ILE A 88 -16.03 3.14 4.94
CA ILE A 88 -16.21 2.63 6.30
C ILE A 88 -17.69 2.79 6.64
N LEU A 89 -18.37 1.66 6.85
CA LEU A 89 -19.73 1.58 7.38
C LEU A 89 -19.63 1.34 8.88
N VAL A 90 -20.12 2.29 9.68
CA VAL A 90 -20.19 2.14 11.13
C VAL A 90 -21.62 1.84 11.52
N ARG A 91 -21.83 0.76 12.28
CA ARG A 91 -23.14 0.42 12.84
C ARG A 91 -23.00 -0.14 14.25
N ASN A 92 -24.05 0.01 15.06
CA ASN A 92 -24.11 -0.63 16.36
C ASN A 92 -24.54 -2.10 16.27
N ASP A 93 -24.31 -2.85 17.35
CA ASP A 93 -24.57 -4.31 17.43
C ASP A 93 -26.05 -4.68 17.19
N SER A 94 -26.98 -3.72 17.39
CA SER A 94 -28.41 -3.88 17.13
C SER A 94 -28.84 -3.49 15.72
N GLY A 95 -27.95 -2.95 14.88
CA GLY A 95 -28.25 -2.43 13.54
C GLY A 95 -29.19 -1.21 13.52
N THR A 96 -29.46 -0.58 14.67
CA THR A 96 -30.43 0.53 14.80
C THR A 96 -29.81 1.91 14.56
N ALA A 97 -28.48 2.00 14.70
CA ALA A 97 -27.71 3.19 14.35
C ALA A 97 -26.69 2.76 13.30
N ILE A 98 -26.66 3.49 12.18
CA ILE A 98 -25.83 3.18 11.02
C ILE A 98 -25.46 4.48 10.31
N ALA A 99 -24.20 4.60 9.92
CA ALA A 99 -23.66 5.71 9.15
C ALA A 99 -22.45 5.24 8.35
N CYS A 100 -21.99 6.00 7.36
CA CYS A 100 -20.77 5.68 6.65
C CYS A 100 -19.97 6.91 6.24
N THR A 101 -18.72 6.69 5.85
CA THR A 101 -17.95 7.68 5.11
C THR A 101 -18.57 7.95 3.73
N PRO A 102 -18.27 9.10 3.11
CA PRO A 102 -18.63 9.42 1.73
C PRO A 102 -18.28 8.31 0.70
N TRP A 103 -19.19 8.05 -0.24
CA TRP A 103 -19.02 7.08 -1.33
C TRP A 103 -18.37 7.75 -2.53
N VAL A 104 -17.05 7.95 -2.46
CA VAL A 104 -16.30 8.65 -3.51
C VAL A 104 -15.89 7.67 -4.61
N ALA A 105 -16.67 7.62 -5.69
CA ALA A 105 -16.36 6.88 -6.91
C ALA A 105 -16.28 7.82 -8.12
N ALA A 106 -15.34 7.56 -9.04
CA ALA A 106 -15.19 8.36 -10.23
C ALA A 106 -14.75 7.54 -11.45
N PHE A 107 -15.49 7.68 -12.55
CA PHE A 107 -15.18 7.08 -13.84
C PHE A 107 -14.14 7.90 -14.62
N SER A 108 -13.33 7.23 -15.43
CA SER A 108 -12.41 7.87 -16.36
C SER A 108 -13.18 8.75 -17.36
N TYR A 109 -12.72 9.99 -17.49
CA TYR A 109 -13.31 11.02 -18.34
C TYR A 109 -12.35 11.40 -19.48
N SER A 110 -12.91 11.71 -20.65
CA SER A 110 -12.18 12.28 -21.79
C SER A 110 -12.96 13.45 -22.35
N ARG A 111 -12.26 14.55 -22.63
CA ARG A 111 -12.82 15.76 -23.27
C ARG A 111 -13.32 15.51 -24.70
N PHE A 112 -12.93 14.39 -25.31
CA PHE A 112 -13.33 13.96 -26.65
C PHE A 112 -14.52 12.98 -26.65
N SER A 113 -15.00 12.55 -25.47
CA SER A 113 -16.23 11.76 -25.36
C SER A 113 -17.45 12.69 -25.31
N SER A 114 -18.58 12.22 -25.82
CA SER A 114 -19.88 12.76 -25.40
C SER A 114 -19.99 12.76 -23.88
N SER A 115 -20.59 13.80 -23.31
CA SER A 115 -20.84 13.86 -21.87
C SER A 115 -21.80 12.74 -21.47
N SER A 116 -21.47 12.09 -20.35
CA SER A 116 -22.37 11.18 -19.62
C SER A 116 -22.82 11.81 -18.30
N ALA A 117 -22.69 13.14 -18.15
CA ALA A 117 -23.25 13.83 -17.00
C ALA A 117 -24.78 13.70 -16.99
N GLY A 118 -25.35 13.23 -15.87
CA GLY A 118 -26.75 12.85 -15.73
C GLY A 118 -27.04 11.36 -16.00
N ASP A 119 -26.10 10.57 -16.53
CA ASP A 119 -26.28 9.13 -16.69
C ASP A 119 -26.34 8.43 -15.31
N HIS A 120 -27.20 7.42 -15.18
CA HIS A 120 -27.30 6.62 -13.95
C HIS A 120 -26.09 5.69 -13.79
N VAL A 121 -25.68 5.53 -12.53
CA VAL A 121 -24.67 4.58 -12.09
C VAL A 121 -25.35 3.60 -11.15
N ASP A 122 -25.52 2.36 -11.62
CA ASP A 122 -26.01 1.27 -10.79
C ASP A 122 -24.94 0.91 -9.76
N VAL A 123 -25.33 0.67 -8.52
CA VAL A 123 -24.40 0.34 -7.43
C VAL A 123 -24.75 -1.02 -6.86
N PHE A 124 -23.75 -1.85 -6.62
CA PHE A 124 -23.89 -3.21 -6.11
C PHE A 124 -23.00 -3.41 -4.90
N VAL A 125 -23.51 -4.09 -3.87
CA VAL A 125 -22.76 -4.49 -2.68
C VAL A 125 -22.91 -6.00 -2.50
N ASN A 126 -21.79 -6.72 -2.45
CA ASN A 126 -21.76 -8.20 -2.47
C ASN A 126 -22.64 -8.79 -3.59
N GLY A 127 -22.64 -8.14 -4.76
CA GLY A 127 -23.44 -8.52 -5.94
C GLY A 127 -24.93 -8.16 -5.87
N ARG A 128 -25.44 -7.63 -4.76
CA ARG A 128 -26.83 -7.14 -4.64
C ARG A 128 -26.92 -5.67 -5.05
N LYS A 129 -27.79 -5.36 -6.01
CA LYS A 129 -28.02 -3.99 -6.49
C LYS A 129 -28.69 -3.14 -5.39
N LEU A 130 -28.20 -1.93 -5.15
CA LEU A 130 -28.82 -0.96 -4.26
C LEU A 130 -30.16 -0.45 -4.86
N PRO A 131 -31.14 -0.08 -4.02
CA PRO A 131 -32.45 0.40 -4.48
C PRO A 131 -32.36 1.75 -5.21
N LEU A 132 -31.40 2.60 -4.83
CA LEU A 132 -31.17 3.92 -5.41
C LEU A 132 -29.84 3.95 -6.20
N PRO A 133 -29.85 4.19 -7.52
CA PRO A 133 -28.63 4.41 -8.28
C PRO A 133 -28.02 5.78 -7.97
N MET A 134 -26.71 5.90 -8.14
CA MET A 134 -26.03 7.19 -8.15
C MET A 134 -26.17 7.87 -9.52
N VAL A 135 -25.80 9.14 -9.60
CA VAL A 135 -25.77 9.94 -10.82
C VAL A 135 -24.33 10.27 -11.16
N LEU A 136 -23.95 10.09 -12.43
CA LEU A 136 -22.66 10.51 -12.94
C LEU A 136 -22.67 12.03 -13.16
N GLY A 137 -21.79 12.76 -12.47
CA GLY A 137 -21.60 14.19 -12.61
C GLY A 137 -20.49 14.56 -13.61
N ASP A 138 -20.21 15.86 -13.68
CA ASP A 138 -19.13 16.40 -14.51
C ASP A 138 -17.78 15.77 -14.18
N LYS A 139 -16.96 15.59 -15.23
CA LYS A 139 -15.64 14.92 -15.16
C LYS A 139 -15.66 13.48 -14.64
N GLY A 140 -16.83 12.87 -14.47
CA GLY A 140 -16.99 11.46 -14.14
C GLY A 140 -17.08 11.13 -12.63
N ARG A 141 -17.14 12.12 -11.74
CA ARG A 141 -17.44 11.87 -10.31
C ARG A 141 -18.88 11.38 -10.14
N CYS A 142 -19.13 10.42 -9.27
CA CYS A 142 -20.48 9.98 -8.90
C CYS A 142 -20.95 10.71 -7.64
N ALA A 143 -22.25 10.99 -7.53
CA ALA A 143 -22.92 11.43 -6.31
C ALA A 143 -24.30 10.76 -6.21
N PHE A 144 -24.92 10.72 -5.03
CA PHE A 144 -26.33 10.35 -4.92
C PHE A 144 -27.22 11.44 -5.55
N PRO A 145 -28.49 11.13 -5.92
CA PRO A 145 -29.41 12.11 -6.51
C PRO A 145 -29.65 13.38 -5.66
N SER A 146 -29.34 13.34 -4.36
CA SER A 146 -29.33 14.49 -3.45
C SER A 146 -28.18 15.49 -3.70
N GLY A 147 -27.20 15.14 -4.54
CA GLY A 147 -25.95 15.88 -4.72
C GLY A 147 -24.89 15.60 -3.65
N LEU A 148 -25.19 14.74 -2.66
CA LEU A 148 -24.26 14.33 -1.61
C LEU A 148 -23.51 13.05 -1.99
N ASP A 149 -22.31 12.86 -1.42
CA ASP A 149 -21.56 11.60 -1.54
C ASP A 149 -22.03 10.55 -0.52
N THR A 150 -22.82 10.91 0.49
CA THR A 150 -23.35 9.98 1.50
C THR A 150 -24.72 9.43 1.08
N PRO A 151 -24.98 8.12 1.24
CA PRO A 151 -26.28 7.53 0.93
C PRO A 151 -27.38 8.07 1.86
N PRO A 152 -28.64 8.13 1.37
CA PRO A 152 -29.80 8.38 2.22
C PRO A 152 -30.16 7.18 3.12
N ASP A 153 -31.00 7.42 4.12
CA ASP A 153 -31.33 6.46 5.19
C ASP A 153 -31.97 5.16 4.70
N ASP A 154 -32.72 5.19 3.58
CA ASP A 154 -33.32 4.00 2.96
C ASP A 154 -32.26 3.07 2.33
N VAL A 155 -31.21 3.66 1.75
CA VAL A 155 -30.03 2.91 1.27
C VAL A 155 -29.22 2.37 2.45
N LEU A 156 -29.07 3.14 3.54
CA LEU A 156 -28.41 2.65 4.76
C LEU A 156 -29.18 1.48 5.40
N ALA A 157 -30.50 1.57 5.49
CA ALA A 157 -31.35 0.47 5.96
C ALA A 157 -31.18 -0.79 5.08
N PHE A 158 -31.18 -0.63 3.75
CA PHE A 158 -30.93 -1.74 2.84
C PHE A 158 -29.53 -2.36 3.04
N LEU A 159 -28.48 -1.56 3.27
CA LEU A 159 -27.14 -2.05 3.59
C LEU A 159 -27.12 -2.89 4.87
N ASN A 160 -27.87 -2.46 5.90
CA ASN A 160 -27.99 -3.19 7.15
C ASN A 160 -28.66 -4.57 6.98
N ASP A 161 -29.64 -4.68 6.07
CA ASP A 161 -30.33 -5.94 5.75
C ASP A 161 -29.47 -6.91 4.91
N ILE A 162 -28.57 -6.41 4.06
CA ILE A 162 -27.78 -7.26 3.14
C ILE A 162 -26.38 -7.63 3.65
N ILE A 163 -25.86 -6.94 4.67
CA ILE A 163 -24.59 -7.26 5.32
C ILE A 163 -24.91 -7.86 6.70
N PRO A 164 -24.72 -9.18 6.93
CA PRO A 164 -25.03 -9.81 8.23
C PRO A 164 -24.27 -9.16 9.39
N LEU A 165 -24.88 -9.08 10.58
CA LEU A 165 -24.23 -8.51 11.78
C LEU A 165 -23.01 -9.34 12.23
N ASP A 166 -23.04 -10.64 11.97
CA ASP A 166 -22.02 -11.64 12.25
C ASP A 166 -21.06 -11.91 11.06
N ASP A 167 -21.06 -11.05 10.05
CA ASP A 167 -20.18 -11.20 8.88
C ASP A 167 -18.69 -11.12 9.28
N THR A 168 -18.00 -12.25 9.21
CA THR A 168 -16.55 -12.36 9.48
C THR A 168 -15.69 -11.95 8.28
N SER A 169 -16.29 -11.55 7.16
CA SER A 169 -15.56 -11.07 5.98
C SER A 169 -14.80 -9.78 6.30
N SER A 170 -13.54 -9.70 5.87
CA SER A 170 -12.72 -8.50 6.09
C SER A 170 -13.33 -7.23 5.50
N TYR A 171 -14.10 -7.36 4.41
CA TYR A 171 -14.84 -6.28 3.75
C TYR A 171 -15.95 -6.86 2.86
N ALA A 172 -16.96 -6.04 2.56
CA ALA A 172 -17.90 -6.25 1.46
C ALA A 172 -17.35 -5.63 0.16
N SER A 173 -17.63 -6.26 -0.99
CA SER A 173 -17.25 -5.73 -2.30
C SER A 173 -18.29 -4.73 -2.79
N VAL A 174 -17.86 -3.52 -3.18
CA VAL A 174 -18.72 -2.49 -3.78
C VAL A 174 -18.34 -2.28 -5.23
N ARG A 175 -19.33 -2.34 -6.13
CA ARG A 175 -19.16 -2.07 -7.57
C ARG A 175 -20.13 -1.00 -8.04
N PHE A 176 -19.60 -0.05 -8.80
CA PHE A 176 -20.33 0.98 -9.53
C PHE A 176 -20.33 0.60 -11.01
N GLU A 177 -21.50 0.49 -11.63
CA GLU A 177 -21.67 0.13 -13.04
C GLU A 177 -22.38 1.26 -13.80
N HIS A 178 -21.73 1.76 -14.85
CA HIS A 178 -22.25 2.81 -15.71
C HIS A 178 -22.47 2.30 -17.12
N ARG A 179 -23.75 2.24 -17.53
CA ARG A 179 -24.22 1.67 -18.80
C ARG A 179 -24.56 2.80 -19.77
N LYS A 180 -23.76 3.02 -20.82
CA LYS A 180 -24.12 4.01 -21.86
C LYS A 180 -25.25 3.44 -22.74
N ARG A 181 -26.30 4.23 -22.97
CA ARG A 181 -27.54 3.84 -23.69
C ARG A 181 -27.34 3.22 -25.09
N TYR A 182 -26.18 3.41 -25.72
CA TYR A 182 -25.88 2.98 -27.10
C TYR A 182 -24.63 2.09 -27.24
N THR A 183 -24.11 1.52 -26.14
CA THR A 183 -22.95 0.61 -26.20
C THR A 183 -23.20 -0.66 -25.40
N ALA A 184 -22.83 -1.82 -25.94
CA ALA A 184 -22.84 -3.10 -25.22
C ALA A 184 -21.71 -3.24 -24.18
N SER A 185 -20.88 -2.21 -23.98
CA SER A 185 -19.87 -2.18 -22.92
C SER A 185 -20.41 -1.47 -21.68
N VAL A 186 -20.25 -2.13 -20.54
CA VAL A 186 -20.56 -1.59 -19.21
C VAL A 186 -19.26 -1.18 -18.57
N ARG A 187 -19.16 0.11 -18.24
CA ARG A 187 -18.00 0.62 -17.50
C ARG A 187 -18.20 0.30 -16.02
N TYR A 188 -17.17 -0.18 -15.33
CA TYR A 188 -17.25 -0.40 -13.90
C TYR A 188 -16.06 0.17 -13.11
N VAL A 189 -16.31 0.39 -11.82
CA VAL A 189 -15.35 0.82 -10.79
C VAL A 189 -15.65 0.01 -9.53
N GLU A 190 -14.62 -0.34 -8.75
CA GLU A 190 -14.78 -1.12 -7.52
C GLU A 190 -13.98 -0.53 -6.35
N CYS A 191 -14.49 -0.71 -5.14
CA CYS A 191 -13.79 -0.50 -3.88
C CYS A 191 -14.29 -1.48 -2.80
N ARG A 192 -13.76 -1.34 -1.58
CA ARG A 192 -14.10 -2.18 -0.43
C ARG A 192 -14.92 -1.39 0.58
N LEU A 193 -15.92 -2.03 1.19
CA LEU A 193 -16.67 -1.50 2.32
C LEU A 193 -16.31 -2.29 3.58
N TYR A 194 -15.69 -1.63 4.54
CA TYR A 194 -15.31 -2.19 5.83
C TYR A 194 -16.36 -1.87 6.88
N VAL A 195 -16.77 -2.87 7.66
CA VAL A 195 -17.76 -2.70 8.73
C VAL A 195 -17.03 -2.51 10.06
N TRP A 196 -17.27 -1.39 10.73
CA TRP A 196 -16.73 -1.08 12.06
C TRP A 196 -17.86 -1.01 13.09
N GLY A 197 -17.56 -1.42 14.32
CA GLY A 197 -18.39 -1.12 15.48
C GLY A 197 -18.24 0.34 15.91
N PRO A 198 -19.19 0.92 16.66
CA PRO A 198 -19.16 2.36 16.95
C PRO A 198 -18.04 2.73 17.92
N ASP A 199 -17.72 1.82 18.85
CA ASP A 199 -16.69 1.97 19.86
C ASP A 199 -15.32 1.33 19.46
N ASP A 200 -15.18 0.89 18.20
CA ASP A 200 -13.91 0.36 17.66
C ASP A 200 -12.77 1.39 17.82
N ALA A 201 -11.55 0.88 18.00
CA ALA A 201 -10.33 1.67 18.11
C ALA A 201 -9.40 1.40 16.93
N ALA A 202 -8.86 2.47 16.33
CA ALA A 202 -8.13 2.43 15.08
C ALA A 202 -6.69 2.97 15.19
N ILE A 203 -5.79 2.35 14.46
CA ILE A 203 -4.41 2.77 14.22
C ILE A 203 -4.37 3.43 12.84
N VAL A 204 -3.89 4.67 12.76
CA VAL A 204 -3.69 5.36 11.48
C VAL A 204 -2.28 5.06 10.98
N ALA A 205 -2.15 4.57 9.75
CA ALA A 205 -0.88 4.39 9.07
C ALA A 205 -0.90 5.16 7.74
N ASP A 206 -0.01 6.13 7.58
CA ASP A 206 0.28 6.66 6.26
C ASP A 206 0.90 5.57 5.37
N LEU A 207 0.66 5.62 4.07
CA LEU A 207 1.18 4.63 3.13
C LEU A 207 2.59 5.00 2.66
N ASP A 208 2.73 6.21 2.13
CA ASP A 208 3.88 6.67 1.35
C ASP A 208 5.08 7.04 2.24
N GLY A 209 6.16 6.27 2.13
CA GLY A 209 7.36 6.48 2.96
C GLY A 209 7.15 6.11 4.43
N THR A 210 6.07 5.40 4.77
CA THR A 210 5.69 5.00 6.14
C THR A 210 5.38 3.50 6.26
N ILE A 211 4.61 2.96 5.31
CA ILE A 211 4.56 1.51 5.04
C ILE A 211 5.61 1.19 3.98
N THR A 212 5.59 1.93 2.86
CA THR A 212 6.60 1.81 1.80
C THR A 212 7.85 2.60 2.15
N ILE A 213 9.04 2.18 1.71
CA ILE A 213 10.31 2.88 2.02
C ILE A 213 10.49 4.15 1.17
N SER A 214 9.93 4.16 -0.04
CA SER A 214 9.95 5.30 -0.97
C SER A 214 8.54 5.71 -1.37
N ASP A 215 8.41 6.96 -1.83
CA ASP A 215 7.17 7.43 -2.48
C ASP A 215 6.86 6.50 -3.66
N ILE A 216 5.69 5.85 -3.64
CA ILE A 216 5.24 4.82 -4.61
C ILE A 216 5.25 5.33 -6.08
N GLU A 217 5.39 6.63 -6.30
CA GLU A 217 5.52 7.27 -7.61
C GLU A 217 6.80 6.87 -8.36
N GLY A 218 7.91 6.67 -7.65
CA GLY A 218 9.09 6.01 -8.23
C GLY A 218 8.91 4.50 -8.42
N HIS A 219 7.96 3.91 -7.70
CA HIS A 219 7.89 2.47 -7.48
C HIS A 219 6.91 1.71 -8.40
N ILE A 220 5.81 2.33 -8.84
CA ILE A 220 4.94 1.75 -9.89
C ILE A 220 5.70 1.57 -11.21
N ARG A 221 6.74 2.38 -11.46
CA ARG A 221 7.64 2.18 -12.61
C ARG A 221 8.46 0.87 -12.50
N THR A 222 8.67 0.37 -11.29
CA THR A 222 9.46 -0.83 -10.96
C THR A 222 8.62 -2.09 -10.76
N LEU A 223 7.29 -1.99 -10.70
CA LEU A 223 6.36 -3.15 -10.63
C LEU A 223 6.48 -4.13 -11.82
N ARG A 224 7.26 -3.79 -12.87
CA ARG A 224 7.67 -4.72 -13.94
C ARG A 224 8.85 -5.65 -13.59
N LEU A 225 9.48 -5.52 -12.42
CA LEU A 225 10.75 -6.18 -12.10
C LEU A 225 10.75 -7.08 -10.84
N GLY A 226 9.61 -7.26 -10.18
CA GLY A 226 9.40 -8.39 -9.25
C GLY A 226 10.31 -8.46 -8.01
N GLN A 227 10.83 -7.32 -7.53
CA GLN A 227 11.57 -7.23 -6.27
C GLN A 227 10.63 -6.87 -5.10
N TYR A 228 10.99 -7.27 -3.88
CA TYR A 228 10.14 -7.16 -2.68
C TYR A 228 10.67 -6.15 -1.63
N ASP A 229 11.78 -5.45 -1.92
CA ASP A 229 12.54 -4.63 -0.97
C ASP A 229 11.96 -3.20 -0.76
N PHE A 230 10.63 -3.10 -0.59
CA PHE A 230 9.92 -1.82 -0.67
C PHE A 230 9.05 -1.48 0.53
N ILE A 231 8.95 -2.36 1.52
CA ILE A 231 8.20 -2.17 2.77
C ILE A 231 9.16 -2.18 3.95
N HIS A 232 8.98 -1.25 4.90
CA HIS A 232 9.85 -1.14 6.07
C HIS A 232 9.94 -2.43 6.88
N ALA A 233 11.14 -2.75 7.38
CA ALA A 233 11.43 -4.01 8.05
C ALA A 233 10.51 -4.25 9.26
N GLY A 234 9.79 -5.38 9.25
CA GLY A 234 8.89 -5.81 10.34
C GLY A 234 7.48 -5.22 10.30
N ALA A 235 7.15 -4.32 9.36
CA ALA A 235 5.83 -3.68 9.29
C ALA A 235 4.68 -4.69 9.24
N CYS A 236 4.81 -5.80 8.48
CA CYS A 236 3.76 -6.81 8.40
C CYS A 236 3.48 -7.48 9.75
N ALA A 237 4.54 -7.85 10.48
CA ALA A 237 4.41 -8.44 11.81
C ALA A 237 3.86 -7.43 12.82
N PHE A 238 4.34 -6.19 12.81
CA PHE A 238 3.95 -5.14 13.75
C PHE A 238 2.46 -4.76 13.62
N PHE A 239 2.01 -4.40 12.41
CA PHE A 239 0.60 -4.10 12.18
C PHE A 239 -0.29 -5.36 12.32
N GLY A 240 0.24 -6.54 11.97
CA GLY A 240 -0.43 -7.83 12.23
C GLY A 240 -0.69 -8.09 13.72
N LYS A 241 0.29 -7.85 14.60
CA LYS A 241 0.14 -7.94 16.06
C LYS A 241 -0.94 -6.96 16.55
N LEU A 242 -0.93 -5.70 16.11
CA LEU A 242 -1.95 -4.70 16.47
C LEU A 242 -3.37 -5.11 16.01
N HIS A 243 -3.51 -5.58 14.78
CA HIS A 243 -4.78 -6.07 14.24
C HIS A 243 -5.31 -7.30 15.01
N ALA A 244 -4.42 -8.24 15.36
CA ALA A 244 -4.77 -9.41 16.15
C ALA A 244 -5.21 -9.08 17.60
N MET A 245 -4.86 -7.89 18.13
CA MET A 245 -5.40 -7.37 19.38
C MET A 245 -6.83 -6.81 19.25
N GLY A 246 -7.43 -6.81 18.06
CA GLY A 246 -8.76 -6.26 17.78
C GLY A 246 -8.76 -4.78 17.39
N LEU A 247 -7.61 -4.19 17.08
CA LEU A 247 -7.50 -2.81 16.61
C LEU A 247 -7.71 -2.74 15.09
N ARG A 248 -8.49 -1.78 14.61
CA ARG A 248 -8.64 -1.52 13.18
C ARG A 248 -7.38 -0.85 12.63
N ILE A 249 -6.93 -1.23 11.44
CA ILE A 249 -5.86 -0.52 10.74
C ILE A 249 -6.48 0.33 9.64
N LEU A 250 -6.19 1.63 9.64
CA LEU A 250 -6.63 2.60 8.64
C LEU A 250 -5.43 3.04 7.82
N TYR A 251 -5.44 2.73 6.53
CA TYR A 251 -4.41 3.17 5.60
C TYR A 251 -4.80 4.52 4.98
N LEU A 252 -3.88 5.48 5.01
CA LEU A 252 -4.10 6.84 4.54
C LEU A 252 -3.02 7.20 3.51
N THR A 253 -3.38 7.95 2.47
CA THR A 253 -2.40 8.54 1.54
C THR A 253 -2.92 9.86 0.98
N ALA A 254 -2.01 10.81 0.77
CA ALA A 254 -2.30 12.07 0.08
C ALA A 254 -2.40 11.91 -1.45
N ARG A 255 -2.11 10.71 -2.00
CA ARG A 255 -2.21 10.41 -3.44
C ARG A 255 -3.61 10.66 -3.99
N PRO A 256 -3.74 11.15 -5.24
CA PRO A 256 -5.02 11.22 -5.91
C PRO A 256 -5.68 9.83 -6.02
N ILE A 257 -7.00 9.80 -5.90
CA ILE A 257 -7.89 8.64 -6.10
C ILE A 257 -7.56 7.76 -7.33
N HIS A 258 -6.95 8.31 -8.39
CA HIS A 258 -6.47 7.54 -9.55
C HIS A 258 -5.49 6.40 -9.20
N TRP A 259 -4.84 6.47 -8.03
CA TRP A 259 -3.89 5.49 -7.52
C TRP A 259 -4.53 4.45 -6.58
N ALA A 260 -5.80 4.61 -6.20
CA ALA A 260 -6.46 3.80 -5.18
C ALA A 260 -6.41 2.29 -5.49
N ASP A 261 -6.64 1.91 -6.76
CA ASP A 261 -6.55 0.50 -7.18
C ASP A 261 -5.16 -0.11 -6.97
N SER A 262 -4.10 0.54 -7.46
CA SER A 262 -2.75 0.00 -7.35
C SER A 262 -2.22 0.06 -5.91
N SER A 263 -2.61 1.07 -5.14
CA SER A 263 -2.29 1.15 -3.71
C SER A 263 -2.99 0.05 -2.91
N ARG A 264 -4.24 -0.31 -3.22
CA ARG A 264 -4.92 -1.49 -2.63
C ARG A 264 -4.22 -2.79 -3.00
N GLU A 265 -3.88 -2.98 -4.29
CA GLU A 265 -3.16 -4.17 -4.76
C GLU A 265 -1.79 -4.30 -4.07
N HIS A 266 -1.06 -3.19 -3.89
CA HIS A 266 0.21 -3.18 -3.17
C HIS A 266 0.04 -3.61 -1.70
N LEU A 267 -1.00 -3.14 -1.01
CA LEU A 267 -1.32 -3.56 0.36
C LEU A 267 -1.69 -5.06 0.44
N ASP A 268 -2.40 -5.61 -0.54
CA ASP A 268 -2.76 -7.05 -0.58
C ASP A 268 -1.54 -7.96 -0.84
N GLN A 269 -0.59 -7.46 -1.63
CA GLN A 269 0.64 -8.17 -2.00
C GLN A 269 1.76 -7.97 -0.97
N ALA A 270 1.64 -6.99 -0.07
CA ALA A 270 2.60 -6.69 1.00
C ALA A 270 2.78 -7.88 1.96
N ALA A 271 3.94 -8.52 1.87
CA ALA A 271 4.29 -9.70 2.66
C ALA A 271 5.74 -9.65 3.14
N GLN A 272 5.95 -10.04 4.40
CA GLN A 272 7.25 -10.33 5.01
C GLN A 272 7.10 -11.69 5.69
N PRO A 273 7.31 -12.82 4.96
CA PRO A 273 6.93 -14.16 5.40
C PRO A 273 7.41 -14.51 6.81
N PRO A 274 6.57 -15.12 7.66
CA PRO A 274 5.23 -15.66 7.37
C PRO A 274 4.10 -14.61 7.35
N TYR A 275 4.39 -13.33 7.63
CA TYR A 275 3.39 -12.29 7.84
C TYR A 275 2.99 -11.55 6.56
N LYS A 276 1.77 -11.00 6.57
CA LYS A 276 1.26 -10.04 5.59
C LYS A 276 0.73 -8.79 6.32
N LEU A 277 0.53 -7.69 5.61
CA LEU A 277 -0.25 -6.60 6.17
C LEU A 277 -1.70 -7.04 6.46
N PRO A 278 -2.30 -6.59 7.57
CA PRO A 278 -3.70 -6.86 7.88
C PRO A 278 -4.64 -6.11 6.91
N PRO A 279 -5.88 -6.59 6.72
CA PRO A 279 -6.87 -5.87 5.93
C PRO A 279 -7.27 -4.55 6.62
N GLY A 280 -7.49 -3.50 5.82
CA GLY A 280 -7.93 -2.21 6.32
C GLY A 280 -8.34 -1.25 5.19
N PRO A 281 -9.27 -0.30 5.44
CA PRO A 281 -9.67 0.70 4.46
C PRO A 281 -8.48 1.55 4.00
N LEU A 282 -8.35 1.74 2.69
CA LEU A 282 -7.45 2.73 2.10
C LEU A 282 -8.23 4.01 1.75
N ILE A 283 -7.89 5.11 2.41
CA ILE A 283 -8.41 6.43 2.08
C ILE A 283 -7.35 7.25 1.31
N THR A 284 -7.76 7.73 0.13
CA THR A 284 -6.93 8.53 -0.79
C THR A 284 -7.48 9.95 -0.94
N ASN A 285 -6.73 10.84 -1.57
CA ASN A 285 -7.19 12.20 -1.86
C ASN A 285 -8.20 12.24 -3.02
N SER A 286 -9.41 12.71 -2.75
CA SER A 286 -10.50 12.87 -3.74
C SER A 286 -10.26 14.02 -4.74
N SER A 287 -9.23 14.85 -4.52
CA SER A 287 -8.92 16.04 -5.32
C SER A 287 -8.58 15.80 -6.80
N GLY A 288 -8.38 14.54 -7.21
CA GLY A 288 -8.08 14.15 -8.59
C GLY A 288 -9.19 14.50 -9.61
N TYR A 289 -10.39 14.86 -9.15
CA TYR A 289 -11.54 15.25 -9.99
C TYR A 289 -12.10 16.66 -9.70
N THR A 290 -11.68 17.32 -8.62
CA THR A 290 -12.01 18.74 -8.38
C THR A 290 -11.27 19.65 -9.35
N GLY A 291 -11.75 20.88 -9.56
CA GLY A 291 -11.05 21.87 -10.38
C GLY A 291 -9.69 22.25 -9.77
N ALA A 292 -8.70 22.56 -10.62
CA ALA A 292 -7.30 22.75 -10.24
C ALA A 292 -7.08 23.71 -9.06
N LEU A 293 -7.89 24.76 -8.91
CA LEU A 293 -7.79 25.74 -7.82
C LEU A 293 -8.09 25.15 -6.42
N LEU A 294 -8.99 24.17 -6.32
CA LEU A 294 -9.23 23.47 -5.04
C LEU A 294 -8.09 22.47 -4.76
N THR A 295 -7.68 21.75 -5.80
CA THR A 295 -6.60 20.76 -5.76
C THR A 295 -5.26 21.40 -5.36
N GLU A 296 -4.97 22.64 -5.78
CA GLU A 296 -3.77 23.37 -5.40
C GLU A 296 -3.69 23.66 -3.89
N VAL A 297 -4.79 24.09 -3.25
CA VAL A 297 -4.82 24.37 -1.80
C VAL A 297 -4.68 23.10 -0.97
N VAL A 298 -5.31 22.01 -1.42
CA VAL A 298 -5.24 20.68 -0.79
C VAL A 298 -3.83 20.09 -0.93
N ASN A 299 -3.21 20.20 -2.12
CA ASN A 299 -1.85 19.70 -2.36
C ASN A 299 -0.79 20.53 -1.62
N LYS A 300 -1.04 21.81 -1.34
CA LYS A 300 -0.17 22.66 -0.50
C LYS A 300 -0.25 22.34 0.99
N ASN A 301 -1.33 21.69 1.47
CA ASN A 301 -1.55 21.39 2.89
C ASN A 301 -2.02 19.94 3.10
N PRO A 302 -1.15 18.93 2.91
CA PRO A 302 -1.51 17.52 3.05
C PRO A 302 -1.99 17.14 4.46
N ASN A 303 -1.53 17.85 5.49
CA ASN A 303 -2.02 17.74 6.87
C ASN A 303 -3.52 18.06 6.98
N VAL A 304 -3.99 19.13 6.34
CA VAL A 304 -5.41 19.54 6.36
C VAL A 304 -6.29 18.48 5.68
N PHE A 305 -5.81 17.87 4.59
CA PHE A 305 -6.48 16.74 3.98
C PHE A 305 -6.59 15.54 4.94
N LYS A 306 -5.46 15.09 5.51
CA LYS A 306 -5.43 13.96 6.44
C LYS A 306 -6.34 14.19 7.66
N GLN A 307 -6.30 15.38 8.25
CA GLN A 307 -7.16 15.78 9.36
C GLN A 307 -8.66 15.73 8.97
N ASN A 308 -9.04 16.26 7.80
CA ASN A 308 -10.43 16.25 7.33
C ASN A 308 -10.96 14.83 7.09
N VAL A 309 -10.14 13.91 6.57
CA VAL A 309 -10.48 12.49 6.45
C VAL A 309 -10.75 11.88 7.82
N LEU A 310 -9.83 12.06 8.76
CA LEU A 310 -9.93 11.48 10.10
C LEU A 310 -11.15 12.03 10.87
N ASN A 311 -11.42 13.33 10.77
CA ASN A 311 -12.65 13.95 11.29
C ASN A 311 -13.93 13.36 10.65
N THR A 312 -13.92 13.12 9.34
CA THR A 312 -15.08 12.52 8.63
C THR A 312 -15.37 11.10 9.13
N ILE A 313 -14.33 10.30 9.38
CA ILE A 313 -14.45 8.96 9.97
C ILE A 313 -14.95 9.06 11.41
N GLN A 314 -14.42 9.99 12.22
CA GLN A 314 -14.89 10.20 13.59
C GLN A 314 -16.38 10.58 13.64
N LEU A 315 -16.83 11.48 12.76
CA LEU A 315 -18.26 11.81 12.61
C LEU A 315 -19.09 10.59 12.22
N ALA A 316 -18.62 9.75 11.29
CA ALA A 316 -19.28 8.49 10.94
C ALA A 316 -19.41 7.55 12.16
N THR A 317 -18.42 7.48 13.06
CA THR A 317 -18.57 6.70 14.30
C THR A 317 -19.63 7.26 15.24
N ILE A 318 -19.70 8.58 15.39
CA ILE A 318 -20.69 9.26 16.23
C ILE A 318 -22.11 9.00 15.70
N HIS A 319 -22.33 9.19 14.39
CA HIS A 319 -23.62 8.90 13.75
C HIS A 319 -23.96 7.40 13.72
N GLY A 320 -22.95 6.51 13.63
CA GLY A 320 -23.09 5.06 13.80
C GLY A 320 -23.38 4.62 15.25
N GLY A 321 -23.48 5.55 16.20
CA GLY A 321 -23.94 5.31 17.56
C GLY A 321 -22.85 5.23 18.64
N ARG A 322 -21.64 5.75 18.40
CA ARG A 322 -20.55 5.78 19.39
C ARG A 322 -20.98 6.53 20.65
N LYS A 323 -20.80 5.90 21.81
CA LYS A 323 -21.08 6.48 23.14
C LYS A 323 -19.88 6.46 24.07
N SER A 324 -18.84 5.69 23.73
CA SER A 324 -17.60 5.62 24.49
C SER A 324 -16.85 6.95 24.51
N ALA A 325 -16.28 7.28 25.68
CA ALA A 325 -15.34 8.38 25.83
C ALA A 325 -13.92 8.05 25.32
N HIS A 326 -13.66 6.81 24.92
CA HIS A 326 -12.40 6.42 24.28
C HIS A 326 -12.29 7.04 22.88
N PRO A 327 -11.10 7.56 22.47
CA PRO A 327 -10.92 8.12 21.13
C PRO A 327 -11.06 7.06 20.05
N VAL A 328 -11.46 7.48 18.84
CA VAL A 328 -11.54 6.58 17.66
C VAL A 328 -10.15 6.16 17.23
N PHE A 329 -9.21 7.10 17.17
CA PHE A 329 -7.83 6.86 16.78
C PHE A 329 -6.94 6.82 18.03
N VAL A 330 -6.14 5.77 18.17
CA VAL A 330 -5.34 5.52 19.38
C VAL A 330 -3.82 5.58 19.14
N ALA A 331 -3.36 5.47 17.90
CA ALA A 331 -1.99 5.75 17.48
C ALA A 331 -1.92 6.19 16.01
N GLY A 332 -0.83 6.87 15.66
CA GLY A 332 -0.56 7.34 14.30
C GLY A 332 0.88 7.05 13.86
N PHE A 333 1.04 6.58 12.62
CA PHE A 333 2.33 6.33 11.98
C PHE A 333 2.41 7.16 10.71
N GLY A 334 3.50 7.93 10.56
CA GLY A 334 3.77 8.77 9.40
C GLY A 334 5.27 8.92 9.16
N ASN A 335 5.65 9.81 8.26
CA ASN A 335 7.04 10.10 7.93
C ASN A 335 7.37 11.60 7.87
N ARG A 336 6.35 12.47 7.96
CA ARG A 336 6.49 13.92 7.89
C ARG A 336 5.91 14.58 9.15
N PRO A 337 6.47 15.71 9.62
CA PRO A 337 5.88 16.50 10.71
C PRO A 337 4.42 16.91 10.45
N THR A 338 4.02 17.03 9.18
CA THR A 338 2.62 17.27 8.76
C THR A 338 1.66 16.17 9.22
N ASP A 339 2.14 14.95 9.38
CA ASP A 339 1.33 13.81 9.79
C ASP A 339 1.05 13.89 11.29
N VAL A 340 2.08 14.23 12.08
CA VAL A 340 1.96 14.53 13.51
C VAL A 340 0.89 15.60 13.74
N ALA A 341 0.97 16.71 13.02
CA ALA A 341 0.00 17.80 13.14
C ALA A 341 -1.44 17.35 12.80
N ALA A 342 -1.62 16.49 11.79
CA ALA A 342 -2.94 15.95 11.43
C ALA A 342 -3.49 14.96 12.48
N TYR A 343 -2.61 14.17 13.09
CA TYR A 343 -2.93 13.14 14.08
C TYR A 343 -3.22 13.72 15.47
N GLU A 344 -2.41 14.67 15.94
CA GLU A 344 -2.68 15.41 17.18
C GLU A 344 -3.99 16.21 17.09
N ALA A 345 -4.28 16.79 15.91
CA ALA A 345 -5.50 17.59 15.70
C ALA A 345 -6.81 16.78 15.68
N VAL A 346 -6.75 15.45 15.67
CA VAL A 346 -7.91 14.55 15.90
C VAL A 346 -7.83 13.80 17.24
N GLY A 347 -6.93 14.22 18.14
CA GLY A 347 -6.85 13.75 19.51
C GLY A 347 -5.96 12.54 19.77
N ILE A 348 -5.10 12.14 18.82
CA ILE A 348 -4.09 11.10 19.08
C ILE A 348 -3.01 11.68 20.00
N ASP A 349 -2.70 11.00 21.12
CA ASP A 349 -1.60 11.41 22.01
C ASP A 349 -0.26 11.30 21.25
N ALA A 350 0.52 12.38 21.22
CA ALA A 350 1.87 12.45 20.68
C ALA A 350 2.83 11.36 21.20
N ALA A 351 2.55 10.77 22.37
CA ALA A 351 3.29 9.63 22.90
C ALA A 351 3.04 8.32 22.13
N ALA A 352 1.91 8.22 21.42
CA ALA A 352 1.49 7.14 20.53
C ALA A 352 1.58 7.53 19.04
N ILE A 353 2.23 8.65 18.71
CA ILE A 353 2.58 9.01 17.33
C ILE A 353 4.05 8.66 17.07
N PHE A 354 4.32 8.03 15.93
CA PHE A 354 5.67 7.72 15.47
C PHE A 354 5.92 8.29 14.07
N LEU A 355 7.16 8.72 13.86
CA LEU A 355 7.71 9.02 12.55
C LEU A 355 8.75 7.96 12.17
N ILE A 356 8.71 7.47 10.93
CA ILE A 356 9.73 6.59 10.37
C ILE A 356 10.54 7.33 9.29
N ASP A 357 11.83 7.04 9.19
CA ASP A 357 12.71 7.57 8.15
C ASP A 357 13.02 6.52 7.05
N PRO A 358 13.59 6.92 5.90
CA PRO A 358 13.91 5.99 4.82
C PRO A 358 14.93 4.89 5.17
N THR A 359 15.64 4.99 6.31
CA THR A 359 16.50 3.91 6.82
C THR A 359 15.73 2.85 7.61
N SER A 360 14.40 3.01 7.71
CA SER A 360 13.46 2.27 8.57
C SER A 360 13.57 2.57 10.07
N SER A 361 14.35 3.58 10.47
CA SER A 361 14.46 3.97 11.88
C SER A 361 13.15 4.61 12.35
N LEU A 362 12.53 4.04 13.40
CA LEU A 362 11.24 4.49 13.92
C LEU A 362 11.46 5.34 15.17
N LYS A 363 10.80 6.50 15.26
CA LYS A 363 10.96 7.47 16.35
C LYS A 363 9.62 7.87 16.93
N ALA A 364 9.44 7.67 18.24
CA ALA A 364 8.28 8.22 18.96
C ALA A 364 8.39 9.75 19.05
N VAL A 365 7.32 10.47 18.70
CA VAL A 365 7.30 11.94 18.70
C VAL A 365 7.54 12.48 20.11
N ARG A 366 6.72 12.10 21.09
CA ARG A 366 6.95 12.48 22.49
C ARG A 366 7.98 11.56 23.14
N GLY A 367 8.98 12.18 23.79
CA GLY A 367 10.08 11.49 24.45
C GLY A 367 11.25 11.12 23.53
N ALA A 368 11.11 11.29 22.21
CA ALA A 368 12.17 11.11 21.20
C ALA A 368 12.90 9.76 21.24
N LYS A 369 12.28 8.69 21.79
CA LYS A 369 12.86 7.33 21.76
C LYS A 369 12.89 6.83 20.32
N VAL A 370 14.06 6.34 19.91
CA VAL A 370 14.32 5.76 18.58
C VAL A 370 14.43 4.24 18.72
N PHE A 371 13.91 3.54 17.72
CA PHE A 371 13.86 2.08 17.58
C PHE A 371 14.43 1.69 16.21
N GLU A 372 15.01 0.51 16.08
CA GLU A 372 15.69 0.11 14.83
C GLU A 372 14.74 0.03 13.63
N SER A 373 13.50 -0.39 13.85
CA SER A 373 12.39 -0.45 12.88
C SER A 373 11.12 -0.95 13.56
N TYR A 374 10.05 -1.20 12.77
CA TYR A 374 8.88 -1.96 13.24
C TYR A 374 9.23 -3.38 13.74
N ALA A 375 10.38 -3.95 13.34
CA ALA A 375 10.89 -5.23 13.85
C ALA A 375 11.57 -5.16 15.24
N ASP A 376 11.62 -3.98 15.87
CA ASP A 376 12.17 -3.81 17.21
C ASP A 376 11.06 -3.98 18.27
N PRO A 377 11.07 -5.05 19.10
CA PRO A 377 10.00 -5.30 20.07
C PRO A 377 9.82 -4.17 21.08
N GLU A 378 10.88 -3.39 21.34
CA GLU A 378 10.84 -2.18 22.16
C GLU A 378 9.84 -1.13 21.64
N ALA A 379 9.54 -1.09 20.34
CA ALA A 379 8.57 -0.18 19.75
C ALA A 379 7.13 -0.52 20.16
N LEU A 380 6.77 -1.81 20.12
CA LEU A 380 5.45 -2.27 20.54
C LEU A 380 5.30 -2.21 22.08
N LEU A 381 6.35 -2.60 22.83
CA LEU A 381 6.42 -2.42 24.29
C LEU A 381 6.28 -0.95 24.72
N TRP A 382 6.80 0.00 23.93
CA TRP A 382 6.60 1.43 24.17
C TRP A 382 5.15 1.85 23.92
N LEU A 383 4.48 1.26 22.93
CA LEU A 383 3.15 1.67 22.49
C LEU A 383 2.02 1.11 23.37
N LEU A 384 2.02 -0.18 23.68
CA LEU A 384 0.90 -0.86 24.35
C LEU A 384 0.46 -0.18 25.67
N PRO A 385 1.35 0.28 26.57
CA PRO A 385 0.94 0.98 27.79
C PRO A 385 0.19 2.31 27.54
N LYS A 386 0.41 2.94 26.38
CA LYS A 386 -0.21 4.22 25.98
C LYS A 386 -1.54 3.99 25.26
N LEU A 387 -1.68 2.87 24.57
CA LEU A 387 -2.95 2.42 23.99
C LEU A 387 -3.94 1.99 25.07
N LYS A 388 -3.49 1.24 26.09
CA LYS A 388 -4.34 0.61 27.10
C LYS A 388 -5.41 1.50 27.78
N PRO A 389 -5.13 2.76 28.20
CA PRO A 389 -6.17 3.64 28.76
C PRO A 389 -7.20 4.11 27.71
N ASN A 390 -6.79 4.16 26.43
CA ASN A 390 -7.53 4.74 25.31
C ASN A 390 -8.36 3.71 24.52
N VAL A 391 -8.40 2.45 24.95
CA VAL A 391 -9.19 1.39 24.31
C VAL A 391 -10.28 0.83 25.23
N PRO A 392 -11.37 0.27 24.65
CA PRO A 392 -12.39 -0.48 25.38
C PRO A 392 -11.78 -1.60 26.25
N PHE A 393 -12.41 -1.90 27.38
CA PHE A 393 -11.91 -2.88 28.35
C PHE A 393 -11.67 -4.27 27.74
N GLY A 394 -12.53 -4.74 26.83
CA GLY A 394 -12.39 -6.05 26.19
C GLY A 394 -11.14 -6.26 25.34
N LEU A 395 -10.43 -5.19 24.93
CA LEU A 395 -9.15 -5.31 24.22
C LEU A 395 -7.94 -5.38 25.16
N ARG A 396 -8.10 -4.99 26.43
CA ARG A 396 -6.98 -4.78 27.37
C ARG A 396 -6.30 -6.09 27.77
N ASP A 397 -7.06 -7.15 27.96
CA ASP A 397 -6.54 -8.46 28.36
C ASP A 397 -5.71 -9.08 27.21
N THR A 398 -6.19 -8.94 25.97
CA THR A 398 -5.45 -9.34 24.76
C THR A 398 -4.15 -8.55 24.63
N MET A 399 -4.19 -7.24 24.85
CA MET A 399 -2.99 -6.39 24.83
C MET A 399 -1.97 -6.75 25.92
N ASP A 400 -2.43 -7.14 27.12
CA ASP A 400 -1.53 -7.60 28.19
C ASP A 400 -0.83 -8.93 27.82
N SER A 401 -1.56 -9.85 27.16
CA SER A 401 -0.98 -11.09 26.62
C SER A 401 0.11 -10.80 25.58
N TYR A 402 -0.16 -9.90 24.63
CA TYR A 402 0.84 -9.46 23.64
C TYR A 402 2.02 -8.73 24.29
N PHE A 403 1.78 -7.88 25.29
CA PHE A 403 2.84 -7.21 26.04
C PHE A 403 3.79 -8.22 26.70
N ALA A 404 3.23 -9.24 27.37
CA ALA A 404 4.02 -10.30 28.00
C ALA A 404 4.87 -11.08 26.98
N HIS A 405 4.33 -11.41 25.81
CA HIS A 405 5.08 -12.04 24.72
C HIS A 405 6.22 -11.14 24.21
N GLU A 406 5.94 -9.86 23.99
CA GLU A 406 6.92 -8.90 23.46
C GLU A 406 8.09 -8.63 24.42
N VAL A 407 7.86 -8.70 25.75
CA VAL A 407 8.94 -8.63 26.76
C VAL A 407 9.92 -9.77 26.56
N VAL A 408 9.43 -11.00 26.35
CA VAL A 408 10.30 -12.18 26.12
C VAL A 408 11.10 -12.01 24.82
N GLU A 409 10.47 -11.61 23.71
CA GLU A 409 11.17 -11.35 22.45
C GLU A 409 12.25 -10.26 22.60
N ALA A 410 12.00 -9.21 23.39
CA ALA A 410 12.98 -8.16 23.67
C ALA A 410 14.17 -8.66 24.50
N GLU A 411 13.93 -9.47 25.54
CA GLU A 411 14.99 -10.07 26.37
C GLU A 411 15.85 -11.06 25.58
N GLU A 412 15.23 -11.93 24.77
CA GLU A 412 15.94 -12.87 23.90
C GLU A 412 16.79 -12.13 22.86
N ARG A 413 16.24 -11.10 22.19
CA ARG A 413 16.97 -10.27 21.22
C ARG A 413 18.16 -9.55 21.88
N LYS A 414 17.98 -9.05 23.11
CA LYS A 414 19.06 -8.41 23.89
C LYS A 414 20.15 -9.40 24.29
N ALA A 415 19.79 -10.61 24.71
CA ALA A 415 20.74 -11.69 25.02
C ALA A 415 21.52 -12.13 23.76
N ALA A 416 20.85 -12.28 22.62
CA ALA A 416 21.46 -12.61 21.33
C ALA A 416 22.48 -11.54 20.88
N ARG A 417 22.12 -10.25 20.98
CA ARG A 417 23.04 -9.13 20.70
C ARG A 417 24.26 -9.13 21.63
N ALA A 418 24.06 -9.39 22.92
CA ALA A 418 25.16 -9.48 23.89
C ALA A 418 26.13 -10.62 23.55
N LYS A 419 25.60 -11.80 23.20
CA LYS A 419 26.38 -12.97 22.76
C LYS A 419 27.15 -12.69 21.46
N ALA A 420 26.52 -12.06 20.47
CA ALA A 420 27.19 -11.68 19.22
C ALA A 420 28.34 -10.69 19.45
N LYS A 421 28.13 -9.68 20.31
CA LYS A 421 29.18 -8.71 20.69
C LYS A 421 30.35 -9.36 21.44
N ALA A 422 30.08 -10.34 22.30
CA ALA A 422 31.13 -11.10 22.97
C ALA A 422 31.98 -11.91 21.97
N LEU A 423 31.34 -12.58 21.01
CA LEU A 423 32.00 -13.36 19.96
C LEU A 423 32.86 -12.50 19.01
N ASP A 424 32.38 -11.31 18.63
CA ASP A 424 33.16 -10.33 17.85
C ASP A 424 34.38 -9.82 18.64
N ALA A 425 34.23 -9.54 19.93
CA ALA A 425 35.33 -9.13 20.79
C ALA A 425 36.41 -10.22 20.95
N GLU A 426 36.00 -11.49 21.10
CA GLU A 426 36.89 -12.66 21.12
C GLU A 426 37.60 -12.86 19.77
N THR A 427 36.86 -12.79 18.66
CA THR A 427 37.44 -12.92 17.31
C THR A 427 38.48 -11.83 17.02
N ARG A 428 38.22 -10.59 17.46
CA ARG A 428 39.16 -9.47 17.37
C ARG A 428 40.38 -9.66 18.28
N SER A 429 40.25 -10.26 19.46
CA SER A 429 41.39 -10.53 20.33
C SER A 429 42.29 -11.61 19.73
N LEU A 430 41.71 -12.71 19.23
CA LEU A 430 42.42 -13.79 18.53
C LEU A 430 43.18 -13.29 17.29
N SER A 431 42.54 -12.44 16.48
CA SER A 431 43.17 -11.81 15.31
C SER A 431 44.35 -10.92 15.69
N ARG A 432 44.25 -10.16 16.78
CA ARG A 432 45.37 -9.36 17.31
C ARG A 432 46.53 -10.26 17.75
N THR A 433 46.28 -11.32 18.51
CA THR A 433 47.34 -12.26 18.92
C THR A 433 48.03 -12.91 17.71
N LEU A 434 47.27 -13.35 16.70
CA LEU A 434 47.84 -13.91 15.47
C LEU A 434 48.72 -12.90 14.72
N SER A 435 48.26 -11.64 14.56
CA SER A 435 49.06 -10.58 13.93
C SER A 435 50.34 -10.21 14.71
N SER A 436 50.33 -10.36 16.04
CA SER A 436 51.52 -10.16 16.88
C SER A 436 52.53 -11.32 16.74
N SER A 437 52.06 -12.56 16.55
CA SER A 437 52.95 -13.70 16.32
C SER A 437 53.66 -13.64 14.98
N THR A 438 52.96 -13.29 13.88
CA THR A 438 53.58 -13.19 12.55
C THR A 438 54.56 -12.04 12.41
N SER A 439 54.34 -10.91 13.09
CA SER A 439 55.30 -9.79 13.14
C SER A 439 56.53 -10.09 14.00
N SER A 440 56.45 -11.01 14.97
CA SER A 440 57.62 -11.49 15.72
C SER A 440 58.53 -12.42 14.88
N SER A 441 57.97 -13.20 13.97
CA SER A 441 58.75 -14.11 13.10
C SER A 441 59.54 -13.39 11.99
N SER A 442 59.12 -12.22 11.54
CA SER A 442 59.79 -11.46 10.47
C SER A 442 61.01 -10.64 10.93
N ASN A 443 61.25 -10.52 12.24
CA ASN A 443 62.43 -9.84 12.79
C ASN A 443 63.62 -10.79 13.10
N SER A 444 63.45 -12.11 13.01
CA SER A 444 64.51 -13.08 13.34
C SER A 444 65.50 -13.37 12.19
N THR A 445 65.34 -12.75 11.02
CA THR A 445 66.17 -12.99 9.81
C THR A 445 66.91 -11.76 9.28
N ARG A 446 67.13 -10.72 10.11
CA ARG A 446 67.76 -9.46 9.66
C ARG A 446 69.05 -9.04 10.40
N THR A 447 69.73 -9.99 11.03
CA THR A 447 70.94 -9.74 11.86
C THR A 447 72.21 -10.45 11.42
N LEU A 448 72.28 -10.96 10.18
CA LEU A 448 73.49 -11.58 9.60
C LEU A 448 73.77 -11.17 8.14
N GLN A 449 74.12 -9.89 7.91
CA GLN A 449 75.05 -9.47 6.84
C GLN A 449 75.34 -7.96 6.90
N ARG A 450 76.50 -7.58 7.48
CA ARG A 450 77.13 -6.27 7.23
C ARG A 450 78.65 -6.30 7.44
N GLN A 451 79.34 -7.06 6.61
CA GLN A 451 80.75 -6.85 6.26
C GLN A 451 80.90 -7.11 4.75
N GLY A 452 81.71 -6.31 4.05
CA GLY A 452 81.93 -6.43 2.60
C GLY A 452 81.99 -5.08 1.90
N SER A 453 83.18 -4.68 1.45
CA SER A 453 83.47 -3.34 0.93
C SER A 453 83.53 -3.29 -0.60
N SER A 454 83.03 -2.18 -1.17
CA SER A 454 83.59 -1.41 -2.29
C SER A 454 84.03 -2.05 -3.64
N ALA A 455 83.50 -1.43 -4.71
CA ALA A 455 84.16 -1.03 -5.98
C ALA A 455 84.22 -2.00 -7.19
N GLY A 456 84.03 -1.42 -8.39
CA GLY A 456 84.29 -2.04 -9.70
C GLY A 456 83.30 -1.61 -10.79
N SER A 457 83.75 -0.86 -11.81
CA SER A 457 82.90 -0.22 -12.85
C SER A 457 83.32 -0.53 -14.29
N SER A 458 82.36 -0.78 -15.20
CA SER A 458 82.43 -0.58 -16.67
C SER A 458 81.07 -0.99 -17.31
N SER A 459 80.37 -0.18 -18.15
CA SER A 459 80.60 0.12 -19.58
C SER A 459 80.32 -1.09 -20.53
N SER A 460 79.55 -1.03 -21.63
CA SER A 460 78.75 0.01 -22.31
C SER A 460 77.87 -0.58 -23.45
N TYR A 461 77.07 0.28 -24.13
CA TYR A 461 76.26 0.05 -25.36
C TYR A 461 75.04 -0.91 -25.26
N SER A 462 73.93 -0.79 -26.00
CA SER A 462 73.20 0.25 -26.75
C SER A 462 72.33 -0.49 -27.79
N THR A 463 70.99 -0.37 -27.76
CA THR A 463 70.11 -0.25 -28.96
C THR A 463 68.63 -0.13 -28.60
N LEU A 464 67.89 0.60 -29.44
CA LEU A 464 66.44 0.89 -29.49
C LEU A 464 66.09 1.11 -31.00
N PRO A 465 64.82 1.35 -31.43
CA PRO A 465 63.50 1.12 -30.83
C PRO A 465 62.74 0.06 -31.73
N PRO A 466 61.59 0.26 -32.44
CA PRO A 466 60.37 1.06 -32.21
C PRO A 466 59.00 0.37 -32.50
N SER A 467 57.94 0.90 -31.86
CA SER A 467 56.53 1.01 -32.36
C SER A 467 55.69 -0.28 -32.55
N PHE A 468 54.35 -0.29 -32.48
CA PHE A 468 53.30 0.73 -32.71
C PHE A 468 52.11 0.62 -31.69
N ALA A 469 51.58 1.77 -31.25
CA ALA A 469 50.16 2.22 -31.29
C ALA A 469 48.96 1.35 -30.79
N LEU A 470 47.76 1.88 -30.48
CA LEU A 470 47.25 3.23 -30.09
C LEU A 470 45.81 3.05 -29.54
N HIS A 471 45.57 3.43 -28.26
CA HIS A 471 44.46 4.26 -27.74
C HIS A 471 42.96 4.06 -28.15
N PRO A 472 41.95 4.81 -27.59
CA PRO A 472 40.67 4.21 -27.19
C PRO A 472 39.41 4.89 -27.79
N ASN A 473 38.21 4.49 -27.34
CA ASN A 473 36.96 5.26 -27.17
C ASN A 473 35.95 4.34 -26.43
N ARG A 474 35.06 4.72 -25.51
CA ARG A 474 34.32 5.96 -25.16
C ARG A 474 33.17 6.38 -26.10
N THR A 475 31.95 6.08 -25.64
CA THR A 475 30.68 6.81 -25.79
C THR A 475 29.74 6.18 -24.74
N GLU A 476 29.27 6.87 -23.71
CA GLU A 476 28.21 7.89 -23.68
C GLU A 476 26.85 7.41 -24.21
N LEU A 477 25.96 7.07 -23.27
CA LEU A 477 24.62 7.66 -23.10
C LEU A 477 24.14 7.44 -21.65
#